data_AF-A0A3Q1FWT8-F1
#
_entry.id   AF-A0A3Q1FWT8-F1
#
_cell.length_a   1.000
_cell.length_b   1.000
_cell.length_c   1.000
_cell.angle_alpha   90.00
_cell.angle_beta   90.00
_cell.angle_gamma   90.00
#
_symmetry.space_group_name_H-M   'P 1'
#
loop_
_entity.id
_entity.type
_entity.pdbx_description
1 polymer ?
#
loop_
_entity_poly.entity_id
_entity_poly.type
_entity_poly.pdbx_seq_one_letter_code
_entity_poly.pdbx_strand_id
1 'polypeptide(L)'
;MFLQKVMLHLYLLYTFCFMVGLNIILSILHFISPSLAKKIILKWGEKTTMTQNPKFKYEDWGLTIMSFKFMATVTHHMWMSLGQEAFRGEAAPDTPVFTMKGEKTSICKYIKGASSFGDGEFKQLVKDFSDIADFLVVYIAEAHSTDGWAFTNNIDINQHQSLEDRMSAAKILIQEDPLCPVVVDDMSNITAIKYGALPERLYVLHAGKVVYRGTEGPWGYSPPEVRSFLQKMK
;
A
#
# COMPACT_ATOMS: atom_id res chain seq x y z
N MET A 1 18.02 -5.40 -12.89
CA MET A 1 17.07 -4.37 -13.37
C MET A 1 16.30 -4.75 -14.65
N PHE A 2 16.91 -4.87 -15.85
CA PHE A 2 16.15 -5.01 -17.12
C PHE A 2 15.09 -6.13 -17.12
N LEU A 3 15.48 -7.37 -16.81
CA LEU A 3 14.55 -8.50 -16.76
C LEU A 3 13.40 -8.28 -15.76
N GLN A 4 13.68 -7.66 -14.61
CA GLN A 4 12.67 -7.35 -13.60
C GLN A 4 11.66 -6.30 -14.10
N LYS A 5 12.11 -5.30 -14.90
CA LYS A 5 11.20 -4.35 -15.56
C LYS A 5 10.35 -5.03 -16.64
N VAL A 6 10.93 -5.91 -17.47
CA VAL A 6 10.15 -6.70 -18.45
C VAL A 6 9.09 -7.56 -17.76
N MET A 7 9.46 -8.29 -16.71
CA MET A 7 8.51 -9.09 -15.91
C MET A 7 7.42 -8.24 -15.26
N LEU A 8 7.76 -7.04 -14.76
CA LEU A 8 6.80 -6.08 -14.24
C LEU A 8 5.80 -5.62 -15.30
N HIS A 9 6.25 -5.25 -16.50
CA HIS A 9 5.34 -4.83 -17.58
C HIS A 9 4.40 -5.95 -18.01
N LEU A 10 4.89 -7.19 -18.11
CA LEU A 10 4.06 -8.37 -18.39
C LEU A 10 3.05 -8.64 -17.26
N TYR A 11 3.47 -8.52 -16.00
CA TYR A 11 2.60 -8.68 -14.83
C TYR A 11 1.51 -7.59 -14.75
N LEU A 12 1.86 -6.33 -15.00
CA LEU A 12 0.90 -5.22 -15.01
C LEU A 12 -0.12 -5.37 -16.16
N LEU A 13 0.31 -5.77 -17.35
CA LEU A 13 -0.59 -6.05 -18.48
C LEU A 13 -1.54 -7.22 -18.16
N TYR A 14 -1.01 -8.33 -17.64
CA TYR A 14 -1.82 -9.47 -17.19
C TYR A 14 -2.85 -9.04 -16.13
N THR A 15 -2.41 -8.32 -15.11
CA THR A 15 -3.27 -7.91 -14.00
C THR A 15 -4.33 -6.91 -14.46
N PHE A 16 -4.01 -6.00 -15.39
CA PHE A 16 -4.98 -5.09 -16.01
C PHE A 16 -6.08 -5.88 -16.76
N CYS A 17 -5.70 -6.79 -17.66
CA CYS A 17 -6.65 -7.63 -18.39
C CYS A 17 -7.50 -8.50 -17.44
N PHE A 18 -6.88 -9.06 -16.39
CA PHE A 18 -7.58 -9.82 -15.36
C PHE A 18 -8.59 -8.97 -14.59
N MET A 19 -8.22 -7.77 -14.13
CA MET A 19 -9.13 -6.90 -13.37
C MET A 19 -10.29 -6.39 -14.22
N VAL A 20 -10.06 -6.03 -15.49
CA VAL A 20 -11.13 -5.66 -16.44
C VAL A 20 -12.08 -6.85 -16.65
N GLY A 21 -11.55 -8.05 -16.92
CA GLY A 21 -12.36 -9.25 -17.10
C GLY A 21 -13.16 -9.61 -15.84
N LEU A 22 -12.53 -9.56 -14.66
CA LEU A 22 -13.16 -9.80 -13.38
C LEU A 22 -14.29 -8.80 -13.09
N ASN A 23 -14.06 -7.50 -13.31
CA ASN A 23 -15.07 -6.46 -13.10
C ASN A 23 -16.29 -6.64 -14.02
N ILE A 24 -16.08 -6.96 -15.30
CA ILE A 24 -17.16 -7.27 -16.27
C ILE A 24 -17.94 -8.53 -15.83
N ILE A 25 -17.23 -9.61 -15.50
CA ILE A 25 -17.85 -10.88 -15.08
C ILE A 25 -18.65 -10.69 -13.79
N LEU A 26 -18.09 -10.00 -12.79
CA LEU A 26 -18.79 -9.72 -11.53
C LEU A 26 -20.00 -8.82 -11.74
N SER A 27 -19.92 -7.82 -12.62
CA SER A 27 -21.06 -6.92 -12.92
C SER A 27 -22.21 -7.68 -13.61
N ILE A 28 -21.90 -8.52 -14.61
CA ILE A 28 -22.89 -9.38 -15.28
C ILE A 28 -23.48 -10.38 -14.27
N LEU A 29 -22.63 -11.00 -13.45
CA LEU A 29 -23.07 -11.95 -12.44
C LEU A 29 -23.92 -11.30 -11.35
N HIS A 30 -23.63 -10.05 -10.96
CA HIS A 30 -24.42 -9.31 -9.99
C HIS A 30 -25.81 -8.99 -10.54
N PHE A 31 -25.92 -8.67 -11.83
CA PHE A 31 -27.21 -8.48 -12.51
C PHE A 31 -28.03 -9.77 -12.60
N ILE A 32 -27.41 -10.91 -12.91
CA ILE A 32 -28.10 -12.20 -13.10
C ILE A 32 -28.38 -12.92 -11.77
N SER A 33 -27.43 -12.88 -10.83
CA SER A 33 -27.46 -13.61 -9.57
C SER A 33 -26.69 -12.84 -8.46
N PRO A 34 -27.31 -11.83 -7.84
CA PRO A 34 -26.68 -11.02 -6.80
C PRO A 34 -26.10 -11.84 -5.64
N SER A 35 -26.74 -12.96 -5.27
CA SER A 35 -26.30 -13.86 -4.21
C SER A 35 -25.02 -14.63 -4.56
N LEU A 36 -24.87 -15.08 -5.82
CA LEU A 36 -23.66 -15.74 -6.28
C LEU A 36 -22.50 -14.74 -6.44
N ALA A 37 -22.77 -13.53 -6.94
CA ALA A 37 -21.79 -12.44 -6.95
C ALA A 37 -21.29 -12.14 -5.54
N LYS A 38 -22.19 -11.90 -4.57
CA LYS A 38 -21.85 -11.66 -3.15
C LYS A 38 -21.00 -12.79 -2.57
N LYS A 39 -21.34 -14.06 -2.86
CA LYS A 39 -20.56 -15.22 -2.38
C LYS A 39 -19.14 -15.26 -2.95
N ILE A 40 -18.94 -14.95 -4.23
CA ILE A 40 -17.61 -14.90 -4.85
C ILE A 40 -16.79 -13.75 -4.26
N ILE A 41 -17.40 -12.57 -4.12
CA ILE A 41 -16.75 -11.37 -3.60
C ILE A 41 -16.33 -11.55 -2.14
N LEU A 42 -17.18 -12.14 -1.30
CA LEU A 42 -16.83 -12.49 0.10
C LEU A 42 -15.63 -13.43 0.15
N LYS A 43 -15.64 -14.52 -0.65
CA LYS A 43 -14.51 -15.46 -0.73
C LYS A 43 -13.22 -14.82 -1.26
N TRP A 44 -13.32 -13.74 -2.02
CA TRP A 44 -12.17 -12.95 -2.45
C TRP A 44 -11.66 -12.03 -1.34
N GLY A 45 -12.56 -11.36 -0.61
CA GLY A 45 -12.22 -10.50 0.55
C GLY A 45 -11.66 -11.25 1.76
N GLU A 46 -11.93 -12.56 1.89
CA GLU A 46 -11.24 -13.43 2.85
C GLU A 46 -9.71 -13.41 2.65
N LYS A 47 -9.22 -13.19 1.43
CA LYS A 47 -7.77 -13.11 1.14
C LYS A 47 -7.13 -11.78 1.49
N THR A 48 -7.92 -10.74 1.76
CA THR A 48 -7.44 -9.39 2.10
C THR A 48 -7.83 -8.99 3.53
N THR A 49 -8.22 -9.97 4.36
CA THR A 49 -8.79 -9.79 5.71
C THR A 49 -10.00 -8.85 5.81
N MET A 50 -10.51 -8.32 4.69
CA MET A 50 -11.66 -7.38 4.65
C MET A 50 -12.95 -7.98 5.22
N THR A 51 -13.15 -9.30 5.11
CA THR A 51 -14.28 -9.99 5.75
C THR A 51 -14.12 -10.19 7.26
N GLN A 52 -12.93 -9.97 7.80
CA GLN A 52 -12.60 -10.09 9.22
C GLN A 52 -12.63 -8.73 9.94
N ASN A 53 -12.61 -7.62 9.19
CA ASN A 53 -12.60 -6.28 9.75
C ASN A 53 -14.00 -5.89 10.27
N PRO A 54 -14.22 -5.75 11.60
CA PRO A 54 -15.55 -5.49 12.16
C PRO A 54 -16.07 -4.08 11.83
N LYS A 55 -15.23 -3.18 11.29
CA LYS A 55 -15.65 -1.83 10.87
C LYS A 55 -16.42 -1.84 9.54
N PHE A 56 -16.36 -2.91 8.74
CA PHE A 56 -16.93 -2.92 7.38
C PHE A 56 -17.82 -4.15 7.12
N LYS A 57 -19.07 -3.90 6.75
CA LYS A 57 -19.99 -4.91 6.21
C LYS A 57 -19.73 -5.11 4.72
N TYR A 58 -20.21 -6.21 4.15
CA TYR A 58 -20.13 -6.47 2.71
C TYR A 58 -20.65 -5.28 1.87
N GLU A 59 -21.75 -4.68 2.31
CA GLU A 59 -22.42 -3.58 1.63
C GLU A 59 -21.54 -2.31 1.55
N ASP A 60 -20.59 -2.14 2.47
CA ASP A 60 -19.71 -0.96 2.54
C ASP A 60 -18.54 -1.00 1.54
N TRP A 61 -18.09 -2.20 1.14
CA TRP A 61 -16.92 -2.38 0.27
C TRP A 61 -17.18 -3.27 -0.95
N GLY A 62 -17.90 -4.38 -0.78
CA GLY A 62 -18.06 -5.44 -1.78
C GLY A 62 -18.90 -5.03 -3.00
N LEU A 63 -19.74 -4.01 -2.89
CA LEU A 63 -20.41 -3.40 -4.04
C LEU A 63 -19.52 -2.40 -4.79
N THR A 64 -18.55 -1.78 -4.10
CA THR A 64 -17.74 -0.69 -4.66
C THR A 64 -16.69 -1.19 -5.67
N ILE A 65 -16.25 -2.45 -5.56
CA ILE A 65 -15.27 -3.08 -6.48
C ILE A 65 -15.82 -3.28 -7.91
N MET A 66 -17.14 -3.17 -8.10
CA MET A 66 -17.76 -3.22 -9.43
C MET A 66 -17.88 -1.81 -10.04
N SER A 67 -17.55 -0.76 -9.31
CA SER A 67 -17.69 0.62 -9.77
C SER A 67 -16.65 1.03 -10.81
N PHE A 68 -17.00 2.03 -11.63
CA PHE A 68 -16.04 2.70 -12.51
C PHE A 68 -14.90 3.35 -11.72
N LYS A 69 -15.18 3.90 -10.53
CA LYS A 69 -14.16 4.51 -9.67
C LYS A 69 -13.08 3.49 -9.25
N PHE A 70 -13.47 2.27 -8.87
CA PHE A 70 -12.52 1.18 -8.60
C PHE A 70 -11.60 0.92 -9.78
N MET A 71 -12.17 0.75 -10.98
CA MET A 71 -11.39 0.48 -12.19
C MET A 71 -10.45 1.63 -12.54
N ALA A 72 -10.88 2.89 -12.33
CA ALA A 72 -10.03 4.07 -12.52
C ALA A 72 -8.86 4.07 -11.52
N THR A 73 -9.11 3.84 -10.23
CA THR A 73 -8.07 3.77 -9.18
C THR A 73 -7.07 2.64 -9.46
N VAL A 74 -7.54 1.43 -9.77
CA VAL A 74 -6.65 0.29 -10.09
C VAL A 74 -5.80 0.58 -11.34
N THR A 75 -6.40 1.16 -12.39
CA THR A 75 -5.66 1.54 -13.61
C THR A 75 -4.63 2.64 -13.32
N HIS A 76 -4.95 3.61 -12.46
CA HIS A 76 -4.02 4.64 -12.03
C HIS A 76 -2.85 4.06 -11.22
N HIS A 77 -3.10 3.14 -10.28
CA HIS A 77 -2.04 2.45 -9.53
C HIS A 77 -1.12 1.64 -10.46
N MET A 78 -1.67 0.95 -11.46
CA MET A 78 -0.88 0.23 -12.48
C MET A 78 -0.02 1.18 -13.33
N TRP A 79 -0.56 2.33 -13.73
CA TRP A 79 0.19 3.36 -14.45
C TRP A 79 1.37 3.90 -13.63
N MET A 80 1.12 4.26 -12.37
CA MET A 80 2.17 4.73 -11.45
C MET A 80 3.24 3.67 -11.21
N SER A 81 2.85 2.38 -11.15
CA SER A 81 3.76 1.25 -11.02
C SER A 81 4.70 1.04 -12.21
N LEU A 82 4.48 1.67 -13.37
CA LEU A 82 5.46 1.64 -14.47
C LEU A 82 6.78 2.37 -14.12
N GLY A 83 6.76 3.31 -13.16
CA GLY A 83 7.93 4.06 -12.70
C GLY A 83 8.77 3.37 -11.61
N GLN A 84 8.49 2.11 -11.29
CA GLN A 84 9.20 1.34 -10.25
C GLN A 84 10.70 1.19 -10.55
N GLU A 85 11.52 1.38 -9.50
CA GLU A 85 12.97 1.23 -9.51
C GLU A 85 13.53 0.47 -8.29
N ALA A 86 12.79 0.38 -7.18
CA ALA A 86 13.18 -0.35 -5.98
C ALA A 86 13.10 -1.89 -6.13
N PHE A 87 13.86 -2.47 -7.05
CA PHE A 87 13.92 -3.92 -7.24
C PHE A 87 14.91 -4.59 -6.27
N ARG A 88 14.58 -5.81 -5.82
CA ARG A 88 15.46 -6.59 -4.94
C ARG A 88 16.85 -6.79 -5.58
N GLY A 89 17.88 -6.50 -4.80
CA GLY A 89 19.30 -6.54 -5.20
C GLY A 89 19.85 -5.19 -5.72
N GLU A 90 18.98 -4.28 -6.15
CA GLU A 90 19.37 -2.94 -6.62
C GLU A 90 19.56 -1.96 -5.44
N ALA A 91 20.10 -0.77 -5.76
CA ALA A 91 20.14 0.35 -4.82
C ALA A 91 18.71 0.79 -4.44
N ALA A 92 18.53 1.19 -3.18
CA ALA A 92 17.28 1.79 -2.72
C ALA A 92 17.15 3.20 -3.31
N PRO A 93 16.05 3.56 -4.01
CA PRO A 93 15.85 4.92 -4.50
C PRO A 93 15.79 5.92 -3.34
N ASP A 94 16.69 6.90 -3.33
CA ASP A 94 16.67 7.97 -2.32
C ASP A 94 15.70 9.07 -2.75
N THR A 95 14.42 8.90 -2.42
CA THR A 95 13.36 9.85 -2.77
C THR A 95 13.16 10.91 -1.67
N PRO A 96 12.73 12.13 -2.04
CA PRO A 96 12.35 13.15 -1.08
C PRO A 96 11.09 12.74 -0.31
N VAL A 97 11.13 12.95 0.99
CA VAL A 97 9.98 12.83 1.92
C VAL A 97 10.01 14.00 2.89
N PHE A 98 8.91 14.27 3.59
CA PHE A 98 8.78 15.39 4.52
C PHE A 98 8.50 14.88 5.94
N THR A 99 9.15 15.48 6.94
CA THR A 99 8.85 15.20 8.35
C THR A 99 7.46 15.74 8.71
N MET A 100 6.90 15.30 9.85
CA MET A 100 5.65 15.88 10.39
C MET A 100 5.77 17.36 10.81
N LYS A 101 6.95 17.98 10.67
CA LYS A 101 7.18 19.44 10.80
C LYS A 101 7.21 20.17 9.45
N GLY A 102 7.05 19.47 8.33
CA GLY A 102 7.18 20.02 6.97
C GLY A 102 8.63 20.14 6.48
N GLU A 103 9.61 19.57 7.19
CA GLU A 103 11.02 19.65 6.82
C GLU A 103 11.34 18.61 5.73
N LYS A 104 11.93 19.06 4.61
CA LYS A 104 12.32 18.15 3.52
C LYS A 104 13.54 17.30 3.92
N THR A 105 13.41 15.99 3.75
CA THR A 105 14.42 14.98 4.05
C THR A 105 14.43 13.89 2.96
N SER A 106 15.12 12.77 3.16
CA SER A 106 15.18 11.67 2.20
C SER A 106 15.15 10.30 2.89
N ILE A 107 14.72 9.26 2.17
CA ILE A 107 14.55 7.91 2.73
C ILE A 107 15.88 7.35 3.24
N CYS A 108 16.99 7.56 2.52
CA CYS A 108 18.28 7.00 2.91
C CYS A 108 18.84 7.56 4.22
N LYS A 109 18.32 8.69 4.73
CA LYS A 109 18.65 9.18 6.08
C LYS A 109 18.09 8.29 7.20
N TYR A 110 16.95 7.65 6.97
CA TYR A 110 16.30 6.74 7.92
C TYR A 110 16.87 5.32 7.90
N ILE A 111 17.73 4.98 6.92
CA ILE A 111 18.52 3.72 6.89
C ILE A 111 19.64 3.72 7.97
N LYS A 112 19.74 4.77 8.79
CA LYS A 112 20.75 4.96 9.85
C LYS A 112 20.15 5.40 11.20
N GLY A 113 18.86 5.17 11.43
CA GLY A 113 18.18 5.57 12.67
C GLY A 113 16.74 6.03 12.44
N ALA A 114 15.78 5.16 12.71
CA ALA A 114 14.34 5.40 12.64
C ALA A 114 13.61 4.28 13.38
N SER A 115 12.69 4.57 14.31
CA SER A 115 12.06 3.45 15.04
C SER A 115 10.66 3.78 15.55
N SER A 116 9.56 3.07 15.25
CA SER A 116 9.26 2.01 14.26
C SER A 116 7.70 1.84 14.04
N PHE A 117 7.05 1.80 12.83
CA PHE A 117 5.54 2.00 12.66
C PHE A 117 4.75 1.03 11.74
N GLY A 118 3.54 0.60 12.11
CA GLY A 118 2.52 0.12 11.14
C GLY A 118 1.21 -0.41 11.75
N ASP A 119 0.46 -1.28 11.06
CA ASP A 119 -0.79 -1.85 11.57
C ASP A 119 -0.63 -2.73 12.84
N GLY A 120 -1.67 -3.47 13.26
CA GLY A 120 -1.61 -4.35 14.44
C GLY A 120 -0.53 -5.44 14.38
N GLU A 121 -0.26 -6.02 13.21
CA GLU A 121 0.79 -7.04 13.03
C GLU A 121 2.17 -6.40 12.88
N PHE A 122 2.25 -5.27 12.18
CA PHE A 122 3.46 -4.48 12.06
C PHE A 122 3.86 -3.89 13.43
N LYS A 123 2.93 -3.41 14.26
CA LYS A 123 3.20 -3.03 15.67
C LYS A 123 3.91 -4.12 16.46
N GLN A 124 3.60 -5.38 16.18
CA GLN A 124 4.29 -6.50 16.80
C GLN A 124 5.66 -6.75 16.15
N LEU A 125 5.77 -6.62 14.83
CA LEU A 125 7.05 -6.65 14.09
C LEU A 125 8.03 -5.57 14.63
N VAL A 126 7.54 -4.36 14.88
CA VAL A 126 8.25 -3.25 15.52
C VAL A 126 8.85 -3.68 16.86
N LYS A 127 8.00 -4.19 17.76
CA LYS A 127 8.39 -4.53 19.14
C LYS A 127 9.40 -5.68 19.19
N ASP A 128 9.32 -6.62 18.26
CA ASP A 128 10.12 -7.85 18.27
C ASP A 128 11.49 -7.71 17.58
N PHE A 129 11.69 -6.65 16.79
CA PHE A 129 12.88 -6.45 15.96
C PHE A 129 13.52 -5.04 16.04
N SER A 130 13.03 -4.15 16.92
CA SER A 130 13.66 -2.84 17.17
C SER A 130 15.06 -2.92 17.77
N ASP A 131 15.49 -4.11 18.20
CA ASP A 131 16.85 -4.44 18.63
C ASP A 131 17.83 -4.65 17.45
N ILE A 132 17.32 -4.94 16.24
CA ILE A 132 18.13 -5.24 15.05
C ILE A 132 17.81 -4.39 13.81
N ALA A 133 16.68 -3.70 13.79
CA ALA A 133 16.15 -3.02 12.61
C ALA A 133 15.47 -1.70 12.96
N ASP A 134 15.83 -0.67 12.20
CA ASP A 134 15.08 0.57 12.08
C ASP A 134 13.80 0.34 11.24
N PHE A 135 12.72 1.07 11.54
CA PHE A 135 11.50 1.09 10.73
C PHE A 135 11.01 2.53 10.51
N LEU A 136 10.31 2.73 9.41
CA LEU A 136 9.78 4.01 8.92
C LEU A 136 8.42 3.76 8.25
N VAL A 137 7.45 4.65 8.45
CA VAL A 137 6.29 4.75 7.55
C VAL A 137 6.41 6.00 6.68
N VAL A 138 6.24 5.79 5.37
CA VAL A 138 6.00 6.86 4.41
C VAL A 138 4.51 6.88 4.09
N TYR A 139 3.81 7.92 4.54
CA TYR A 139 2.41 8.19 4.21
C TYR A 139 2.32 8.68 2.76
N ILE A 140 1.52 8.01 1.94
CA ILE A 140 1.40 8.27 0.49
C ILE A 140 0.03 8.89 0.14
N ALA A 141 -0.38 8.83 -1.12
CA ALA A 141 -1.73 9.23 -1.54
C ALA A 141 -2.79 8.25 -1.00
N GLU A 142 -4.00 8.74 -0.74
CA GLU A 142 -5.11 7.91 -0.25
C GLU A 142 -5.52 6.86 -1.29
N ALA A 143 -5.47 5.59 -0.92
CA ALA A 143 -6.02 4.51 -1.75
C ALA A 143 -7.56 4.57 -1.84
N HIS A 144 -8.21 5.18 -0.85
CA HIS A 144 -9.66 5.18 -0.64
C HIS A 144 -10.23 6.59 -0.38
N SER A 145 -9.82 7.57 -1.17
CA SER A 145 -10.29 8.96 -0.99
C SER A 145 -11.79 9.12 -1.29
N THR A 146 -12.44 10.05 -0.60
CA THR A 146 -13.89 10.31 -0.70
C THR A 146 -14.30 10.81 -2.09
N ASP A 147 -13.51 11.72 -2.66
CA ASP A 147 -13.62 12.18 -4.05
C ASP A 147 -13.29 11.06 -5.07
N GLY A 148 -12.43 10.11 -4.68
CA GLY A 148 -12.05 8.91 -5.40
C GLY A 148 -12.88 7.67 -5.02
N TRP A 149 -12.22 6.52 -4.89
CA TRP A 149 -12.84 5.21 -4.63
C TRP A 149 -12.81 4.81 -3.13
N ALA A 150 -13.72 5.38 -2.35
CA ALA A 150 -13.90 5.02 -0.93
C ALA A 150 -14.84 3.83 -0.69
N PHE A 151 -14.73 3.24 0.50
CA PHE A 151 -15.76 2.40 1.11
C PHE A 151 -16.76 3.26 1.89
N THR A 152 -18.01 2.82 2.02
CA THR A 152 -19.11 3.62 2.61
C THR A 152 -18.87 4.04 4.06
N ASN A 153 -18.17 3.21 4.85
CA ASN A 153 -17.84 3.48 6.25
C ASN A 153 -16.35 3.84 6.45
N ASN A 154 -15.69 4.40 5.43
CA ASN A 154 -14.29 4.82 5.52
C ASN A 154 -14.16 6.15 6.28
N ILE A 155 -12.93 6.48 6.69
CA ILE A 155 -12.60 7.83 7.16
C ILE A 155 -12.73 8.80 5.97
N ASP A 156 -13.43 9.92 6.17
CA ASP A 156 -13.64 10.93 5.12
C ASP A 156 -12.36 11.76 4.91
N ILE A 157 -11.62 11.43 3.85
CA ILE A 157 -10.38 12.09 3.43
C ILE A 157 -10.43 12.25 1.91
N ASN A 158 -10.42 13.48 1.40
CA ASN A 158 -10.28 13.74 -0.03
C ASN A 158 -8.83 13.57 -0.48
N GLN A 159 -8.62 13.35 -1.78
CA GLN A 159 -7.27 13.25 -2.33
C GLN A 159 -6.49 14.54 -2.05
N HIS A 160 -5.34 14.42 -1.38
CA HIS A 160 -4.49 15.53 -0.98
C HIS A 160 -4.18 16.49 -2.14
N GLN A 161 -4.45 17.78 -1.97
CA GLN A 161 -4.12 18.83 -2.95
C GLN A 161 -2.86 19.60 -2.54
N SER A 162 -2.51 19.58 -1.25
CA SER A 162 -1.34 20.20 -0.64
C SER A 162 -0.57 19.23 0.27
N LEU A 163 0.65 19.62 0.66
CA LEU A 163 1.44 18.86 1.63
C LEU A 163 0.76 18.88 3.00
N GLU A 164 0.13 20.01 3.34
CA GLU A 164 -0.63 20.26 4.55
C GLU A 164 -1.83 19.31 4.68
N ASP A 165 -2.54 19.01 3.59
CA ASP A 165 -3.62 18.01 3.57
C ASP A 165 -3.06 16.62 3.91
N ARG A 166 -1.97 16.22 3.24
CA ARG A 166 -1.32 14.91 3.44
C ARG A 166 -0.77 14.75 4.85
N MET A 167 -0.17 15.80 5.40
CA MET A 167 0.26 15.84 6.79
C MET A 167 -0.91 15.84 7.77
N SER A 168 -2.08 16.31 7.38
CA SER A 168 -3.29 16.28 8.22
C SER A 168 -3.95 14.90 8.23
N ALA A 169 -4.00 14.22 7.08
CA ALA A 169 -4.38 12.81 7.01
C ALA A 169 -3.39 11.91 7.78
N ALA A 170 -2.08 12.11 7.61
CA ALA A 170 -1.06 11.37 8.34
C ALA A 170 -1.14 11.53 9.88
N LYS A 171 -1.69 12.63 10.40
CA LYS A 171 -1.95 12.78 11.85
C LYS A 171 -3.02 11.81 12.35
N ILE A 172 -3.98 11.42 11.53
CA ILE A 172 -4.99 10.41 11.88
C ILE A 172 -4.31 9.05 12.07
N LEU A 173 -3.41 8.68 11.16
CA LEU A 173 -2.58 7.48 11.32
C LEU A 173 -1.68 7.55 12.57
N ILE A 174 -1.12 8.72 12.90
CA ILE A 174 -0.31 8.92 14.12
C ILE A 174 -1.11 8.68 15.41
N GLN A 175 -2.41 9.00 15.44
CA GLN A 175 -3.27 8.79 16.63
C GLN A 175 -3.41 7.32 17.03
N GLU A 176 -3.19 6.38 16.10
CA GLU A 176 -3.23 4.95 16.41
C GLU A 176 -2.02 4.49 17.26
N ASP A 177 -0.97 5.30 17.40
CA ASP A 177 0.34 4.96 18.00
C ASP A 177 0.94 3.60 17.58
N PRO A 178 1.30 3.44 16.31
CA PRO A 178 2.26 2.39 15.97
C PRO A 178 3.74 2.59 16.27
N LEU A 179 4.17 3.64 17.01
CA LEU A 179 5.49 3.74 17.69
C LEU A 179 6.72 4.34 16.93
N CYS A 180 6.61 5.32 15.99
CA CYS A 180 7.63 5.65 14.96
C CYS A 180 7.77 7.10 14.45
N PRO A 181 8.85 7.41 13.70
CA PRO A 181 8.80 8.36 12.60
C PRO A 181 7.79 7.96 11.50
N VAL A 182 6.70 8.72 11.43
CA VAL A 182 5.93 8.87 10.19
C VAL A 182 6.53 10.03 9.41
N VAL A 183 6.77 9.83 8.12
CA VAL A 183 7.06 10.88 7.14
C VAL A 183 5.98 10.84 6.06
N VAL A 184 5.81 11.91 5.30
CA VAL A 184 4.90 11.94 4.15
C VAL A 184 5.69 11.98 2.84
N ASP A 185 5.21 11.31 1.80
CA ASP A 185 5.80 11.41 0.46
C ASP A 185 5.61 12.81 -0.12
N ASP A 186 6.50 13.21 -1.03
CA ASP A 186 6.37 14.43 -1.82
C ASP A 186 5.07 14.42 -2.64
N MET A 187 4.48 15.59 -2.89
CA MET A 187 3.20 15.69 -3.61
C MET A 187 3.24 15.16 -5.05
N SER A 188 4.43 15.01 -5.64
CA SER A 188 4.66 14.27 -6.89
C SER A 188 4.45 12.75 -6.79
N ASN A 189 4.24 12.21 -5.59
CA ASN A 189 4.12 10.78 -5.26
C ASN A 189 5.38 9.97 -5.65
N ILE A 190 6.55 10.63 -5.70
CA ILE A 190 7.78 10.04 -6.26
C ILE A 190 8.27 8.82 -5.45
N THR A 191 8.08 8.79 -4.12
CA THR A 191 8.35 7.57 -3.34
C THR A 191 7.39 6.46 -3.74
N ALA A 192 6.09 6.76 -3.76
CA ALA A 192 5.05 5.79 -4.09
C ALA A 192 5.26 5.18 -5.49
N ILE A 193 5.71 5.98 -6.46
CA ILE A 193 6.09 5.54 -7.82
C ILE A 193 7.33 4.65 -7.79
N LYS A 194 8.45 5.15 -7.24
CA LYS A 194 9.76 4.47 -7.31
C LYS A 194 9.79 3.16 -6.53
N TYR A 195 9.05 3.09 -5.43
CA TYR A 195 8.85 1.88 -4.64
C TYR A 195 7.62 1.07 -5.09
N GLY A 196 6.78 1.59 -5.99
CA GLY A 196 5.53 0.93 -6.38
C GLY A 196 4.67 0.57 -5.17
N ALA A 197 4.49 1.55 -4.29
CA ALA A 197 3.97 1.35 -2.94
C ALA A 197 2.46 1.52 -2.82
N LEU A 198 1.76 1.81 -3.91
CA LEU A 198 0.29 1.90 -3.95
C LEU A 198 -0.36 0.51 -4.06
N PRO A 199 -1.47 0.24 -3.35
CA PRO A 199 -2.06 1.06 -2.29
C PRO A 199 -1.23 1.03 -0.99
N GLU A 200 -0.50 -0.06 -0.76
CA GLU A 200 0.43 -0.24 0.36
C GLU A 200 1.51 -1.27 -0.03
N ARG A 201 2.70 -1.21 0.59
CA ARG A 201 3.79 -2.17 0.35
C ARG A 201 4.86 -2.16 1.43
N LEU A 202 5.45 -3.34 1.68
CA LEU A 202 6.56 -3.51 2.64
C LEU A 202 7.91 -3.70 1.92
N TYR A 203 8.95 -3.12 2.48
CA TYR A 203 10.35 -3.21 2.02
C TYR A 203 11.29 -3.39 3.22
N VAL A 204 12.42 -4.09 3.01
CA VAL A 204 13.56 -4.02 3.94
C VAL A 204 14.75 -3.52 3.15
N LEU A 205 15.36 -2.45 3.67
CA LEU A 205 16.53 -1.80 3.09
C LEU A 205 17.73 -2.07 4.01
N HIS A 206 18.85 -2.45 3.43
CA HIS A 206 20.09 -2.70 4.18
C HIS A 206 21.29 -2.23 3.37
N ALA A 207 22.22 -1.51 4.01
CA ALA A 207 23.40 -0.92 3.36
C ALA A 207 23.08 -0.15 2.05
N GLY A 208 21.95 0.58 2.02
CA GLY A 208 21.52 1.35 0.85
C GLY A 208 20.96 0.51 -0.32
N LYS A 209 20.66 -0.77 -0.11
CA LYS A 209 20.09 -1.68 -1.12
C LYS A 209 18.75 -2.26 -0.68
N VAL A 210 17.93 -2.63 -1.66
CA VAL A 210 16.67 -3.36 -1.43
C VAL A 210 16.98 -4.84 -1.21
N VAL A 211 16.94 -5.31 0.04
CA VAL A 211 17.19 -6.72 0.37
C VAL A 211 15.92 -7.57 0.41
N TYR A 212 14.79 -6.93 0.76
CA TYR A 212 13.44 -7.48 0.66
C TYR A 212 12.51 -6.49 -0.06
N ARG A 213 11.60 -7.04 -0.87
CA ARG A 213 10.57 -6.33 -1.62
C ARG A 213 9.29 -7.16 -1.53
N GLY A 214 8.29 -6.65 -0.82
CA GLY A 214 6.98 -7.29 -0.72
C GLY A 214 6.22 -7.26 -2.05
N THR A 215 5.17 -8.06 -2.13
CA THR A 215 4.19 -8.00 -3.22
C THR A 215 3.27 -6.79 -3.02
N GLU A 216 2.57 -6.35 -4.07
CA GLU A 216 1.67 -5.19 -4.01
C GLU A 216 0.43 -5.49 -3.15
N GLY A 217 0.07 -4.56 -2.26
CA GLY A 217 -1.10 -4.69 -1.40
C GLY A 217 -2.44 -4.56 -2.15
N PRO A 218 -3.57 -4.87 -1.50
CA PRO A 218 -3.64 -5.48 -0.16
C PRO A 218 -3.26 -6.97 -0.14
N TRP A 219 -3.38 -7.69 -1.27
CA TRP A 219 -3.12 -9.15 -1.31
C TRP A 219 -1.66 -9.55 -1.02
N GLY A 220 -0.71 -8.65 -1.32
CA GLY A 220 0.73 -8.87 -1.13
C GLY A 220 1.32 -8.27 0.14
N TYR A 221 0.50 -7.59 0.96
CA TYR A 221 0.95 -7.01 2.22
C TYR A 221 1.06 -8.13 3.28
N SER A 222 2.27 -8.37 3.79
CA SER A 222 2.51 -9.46 4.75
C SER A 222 3.60 -9.12 5.77
N PRO A 223 3.23 -8.57 6.94
CA PRO A 223 4.12 -8.48 8.09
C PRO A 223 4.71 -9.84 8.54
N PRO A 224 4.00 -10.98 8.46
CA PRO A 224 4.58 -12.30 8.71
C PRO A 224 5.72 -12.71 7.76
N GLU A 225 5.67 -12.29 6.48
CA GLU A 225 6.79 -12.52 5.55
C GLU A 225 8.01 -11.69 5.95
N VAL A 226 7.81 -10.41 6.31
CA VAL A 226 8.90 -9.54 6.81
C VAL A 226 9.49 -10.08 8.12
N ARG A 227 8.65 -10.56 9.05
CA ARG A 227 9.10 -11.25 10.28
C ARG A 227 10.01 -12.44 9.94
N SER A 228 9.58 -13.30 9.02
CA SER A 228 10.33 -14.47 8.57
C SER A 228 11.64 -14.11 7.83
N PHE A 229 11.73 -12.88 7.31
CA PHE A 229 12.96 -12.32 6.74
C PHE A 229 13.89 -11.78 7.83
N LEU A 230 13.40 -10.94 8.74
CA LEU A 230 14.18 -10.36 9.84
C LEU A 230 14.71 -11.42 10.83
N GLN A 231 13.97 -12.51 11.07
CA GLN A 231 14.44 -13.65 11.87
C GLN A 231 15.69 -14.33 11.30
N LYS A 232 15.95 -14.20 9.99
CA LYS A 232 17.15 -14.73 9.33
C LYS A 232 18.31 -13.73 9.31
N MET A 233 18.09 -12.54 9.87
CA MET A 233 19.09 -11.48 10.04
C MET A 233 19.50 -11.28 11.51
N LYS A 234 18.86 -11.97 12.46
CA LYS A 234 19.40 -12.17 13.82
C LYS A 234 20.47 -13.27 13.78
#